data_AF-A0AA44MRL2-F1
#
_entry.id   AF-A0AA44MRL2-F1
#
_cell.length_a   1.000
_cell.length_b   1.000
_cell.length_c   1.000
_cell.angle_alpha   90.00
_cell.angle_beta   90.00
_cell.angle_gamma   90.00
#
_symmetry.space_group_name_H-M   'P 1'
#
loop_
_entity.id
_entity.type
_entity.pdbx_description
1 polymer ?
#
loop_
_entity_poly.entity_id
_entity_poly.type
_entity_poly.pdbx_seq_one_letter_code
_entity_poly.pdbx_strand_id
1 'polypeptide(L)' 'VYDALVALAAAEHRAELATRDARAKDTYEKIGVHVVVAA' A
#
# COMPACT_ATOMS: atom_id res chain seq x y z
N VAL A 1 3.18 1.11 11.62
CA VAL A 1 3.04 -0.37 11.75
C VAL A 1 1.86 -0.88 10.95
N TYR A 2 0.65 -0.34 11.13
CA TYR A 2 -0.53 -0.75 10.36
C TYR A 2 -0.35 -0.64 8.84
N ASP A 3 0.22 0.46 8.33
CA ASP A 3 0.42 0.65 6.89
C ASP A 3 1.28 -0.45 6.24
N ALA A 4 2.34 -0.88 6.93
CA ALA A 4 3.19 -1.96 6.47
C ALA A 4 2.45 -3.30 6.43
N LEU A 5 1.57 -3.57 7.39
CA LEU A 5 0.75 -4.79 7.42
C LEU A 5 -0.30 -4.80 6.31
N VAL A 6 -0.95 -3.66 6.05
CA VAL A 6 -1.92 -3.53 4.95
C VAL A 6 -1.22 -3.73 3.60
N ALA A 7 -0.04 -3.13 3.39
CA ALA A 7 0.73 -3.35 2.17
C ALA A 7 1.26 -4.78 2.03
N LEU A 8 1.65 -5.42 3.12
CA LEU A 8 2.06 -6.83 3.10
C LEU A 8 0.90 -7.72 2.65
N ALA A 9 -0.30 -7.53 3.21
CA ALA A 9 -1.48 -8.28 2.81
C ALA A 9 -1.80 -8.08 1.32
N ALA A 10 -1.75 -6.85 0.82
CA ALA A 10 -1.96 -6.57 -0.60
C ALA A 10 -0.89 -7.25 -1.49
N ALA A 11 0.37 -7.26 -1.07
CA ALA A 11 1.45 -7.95 -1.78
C ALA A 11 1.26 -9.48 -1.81
N GLU A 12 0.92 -10.10 -0.68
CA GLU A 12 0.66 -11.55 -0.57
C GLU A 12 -0.49 -12.00 -1.48
N HIS A 13 -1.52 -11.16 -1.62
CA HIS A 13 -2.68 -11.45 -2.44
C HIS A 13 -2.59 -10.94 -3.89
N ARG A 14 -1.46 -10.33 -4.29
CA ARG A 14 -1.28 -9.69 -5.61
C ARG A 14 -2.39 -8.68 -5.93
N ALA A 15 -2.84 -7.95 -4.93
CA ALA A 15 -3.88 -6.93 -5.04
C ALA A 15 -3.27 -5.53 -5.18
N GLU A 16 -3.99 -4.64 -5.86
CA GLU A 16 -3.69 -3.21 -5.83
C GLU A 16 -4.11 -2.61 -4.50
N LEU A 17 -3.28 -1.73 -3.94
CA LEU A 17 -3.56 -1.02 -2.70
C LEU A 17 -4.06 0.38 -3.02
N ALA A 18 -5.37 0.59 -2.91
CA ALA A 18 -5.98 1.90 -3.04
C ALA A 18 -5.90 2.67 -1.71
N THR A 19 -5.39 3.90 -1.73
CA THR A 19 -5.29 4.74 -0.53
C THR A 19 -5.55 6.22 -0.83
N ARG A 20 -6.12 6.93 0.14
CA ARG A 20 -6.21 8.40 0.16
C ARG A 20 -5.10 9.05 0.97
N ASP A 21 -4.35 8.28 1.76
CA ASP A 21 -3.26 8.81 2.57
C ASP A 21 -1.96 8.86 1.77
N ALA A 22 -1.70 10.03 1.18
CA ALA A 22 -0.47 10.27 0.42
C ALA A 22 0.80 10.12 1.27
N ARG A 23 0.73 10.26 2.60
CA ARG A 23 1.90 10.15 3.49
C ARG A 23 2.35 8.70 3.65
N ALA A 24 1.43 7.74 3.53
CA ALA A 24 1.72 6.31 3.66
C ALA A 24 2.25 5.68 2.36
N LYS A 25 2.13 6.38 1.23
CA LYS A 25 2.58 5.93 -0.10
C LYS A 25 4.02 5.39 -0.09
N ASP A 26 4.95 6.12 0.52
CA ASP A 26 6.37 5.71 0.60
C ASP A 26 6.55 4.37 1.35
N THR A 27 5.73 4.12 2.38
CA THR A 27 5.75 2.83 3.09
C THR A 27 5.25 1.70 2.19
N TYR A 28 4.17 1.92 1.46
CA TYR A 28 3.59 0.91 0.56
C TYR A 28 4.52 0.58 -0.61
N GLU A 29 5.16 1.60 -1.21
CA GLU A 29 6.12 1.43 -2.30
C GLU A 29 7.38 0.66 -1.86
N LYS A 30 7.87 0.89 -0.64
CA LYS A 30 9.01 0.14 -0.07
C LYS A 30 8.74 -1.36 0.10
N ILE A 31 7.46 -1.74 0.27
CA ILE A 31 7.05 -3.15 0.33
C ILE A 31 6.86 -3.75 -1.07
N GLY A 32 6.84 -2.93 -2.12
CA GLY A 32 6.74 -3.37 -3.51
C GLY A 32 5.31 -3.61 -3.98
N VAL A 33 4.32 -3.02 -3.31
CA VAL A 33 2.91 -3.11 -3.73
C VAL A 33 2.58 -2.06 -4.79
N HIS A 34 1.66 -2.37 -5.69
CA HIS A 34 1.12 -1.38 -6.63
C HIS A 34 0.10 -0.48 -5.91
N VAL A 35 0.41 0.82 -5.81
CA VAL A 35 -0.40 1.79 -5.07
C VAL A 35 -1.24 2.62 -6.03
N VAL A 36 -2.54 2.70 -5.74
CA VAL A 36 -3.47 3.58 -6.44
C VAL A 36 -3.88 4.71 -5.49
N VAL A 37 -3.51 5.95 -5.83
CA VAL A 37 -3.95 7.12 -5.05
C VAL A 37 -5.38 7.46 -5.44
N ALA A 38 -6.31 7.27 -4.51
CA ALA A 38 -7.71 7.58 -4.70
C ALA A 38 -7.99 9.07 -4.45
N ALA A 39 -8.89 9.65 -5.26
CA ALA A 39 -9.41 11.00 -5.07
C ALA A 39 -10.33 11.12 -3.85
#